data_AF-A0A6I3FKG3-F1
#
_entry.id   AF-A0A6I3FKG3-F1
#
_cell.length_a   1.000
_cell.length_b   1.000
_cell.length_c   1.000
_cell.angle_alpha   90.00
_cell.angle_beta   90.00
_cell.angle_gamma   90.00
#
_symmetry.space_group_name_H-M   'P 1'
#
loop_
_entity.id
_entity.type
_entity.pdbx_description
1 polymer ?
#
loop_
_entity_poly.entity_id
_entity_poly.type
_entity_poly.pdbx_seq_one_letter_code
_entity_poly.pdbx_strand_id
1 'polypeptide(L)'
;MSSPDPANLTNPFKGFHIRTEERSPTDEIRLKIAEELRVVFDELLATSAPVEELEQTRAIVNQAVSLLKLRPHSHDYEGPAEGSLAPMNSFLDRSPIIGAINPLSVPMRMDIEGDGGIESTVVGYALFPAAYEGPPGCVHGGFIAAYFDEVLGMAQSLSGNPGMTVNLTVDYRAPTPLKQPVIFRGRVVSIDGRKISVAGTLHHGETLCAEAKGLFVSMRPEVFSRLVEIRQAHQAK
;
A
#
# COMPACT_ATOMS: atom_id res chain seq x y z
N MET A 1 -27.07 -3.60 26.78
CA MET A 1 -26.13 -2.68 26.11
C MET A 1 -26.25 -2.98 24.62
N SER A 2 -26.96 -2.12 23.89
CA SER A 2 -27.27 -2.34 22.48
C SER A 2 -26.02 -2.15 21.63
N SER A 3 -25.79 -3.07 20.69
CA SER A 3 -24.73 -2.99 19.69
C SER A 3 -24.85 -1.69 18.89
N PRO A 4 -23.72 -1.01 18.56
CA PRO A 4 -23.77 0.19 17.75
C PRO A 4 -24.23 -0.14 16.33
N ASP A 5 -25.10 0.72 15.80
CA ASP A 5 -25.65 0.68 14.44
C ASP A 5 -24.52 0.90 13.41
N PRO A 6 -24.26 -0.05 12.48
CA PRO A 6 -23.18 0.06 11.50
C PRO A 6 -23.36 1.22 10.51
N ALA A 7 -24.54 1.84 10.43
CA ALA A 7 -24.82 2.95 9.53
C ALA A 7 -24.34 4.34 10.06
N ASN A 8 -23.81 4.42 11.29
CA ASN A 8 -23.52 5.70 11.94
C ASN A 8 -22.06 5.84 12.46
N LEU A 9 -21.10 5.19 11.78
CA LEU A 9 -19.70 5.56 11.87
C LEU A 9 -19.47 6.77 10.97
N THR A 10 -19.56 7.99 11.52
CA THR A 10 -18.96 9.17 10.90
C THR A 10 -17.45 8.95 10.83
N ASN A 11 -17.03 8.32 9.73
CA ASN A 11 -15.66 7.93 9.45
C ASN A 11 -14.83 9.19 9.18
N PRO A 12 -13.82 9.52 10.00
CA PRO A 12 -13.18 10.84 9.97
C PRO A 12 -12.24 11.05 8.77
N PHE A 13 -11.99 10.02 7.97
CA PHE A 13 -11.14 10.12 6.79
C PHE A 13 -11.90 10.67 5.58
N LYS A 14 -11.63 11.93 5.22
CA LYS A 14 -12.08 12.53 3.96
C LYS A 14 -10.92 12.64 2.95
N GLY A 15 -10.29 11.52 2.58
CA GLY A 15 -9.02 11.56 1.83
C GLY A 15 -8.74 10.41 0.84
N PHE A 16 -7.60 10.53 0.15
CA PHE A 16 -7.13 9.68 -0.96
C PHE A 16 -6.89 8.20 -0.64
N HIS A 17 -6.78 7.85 0.63
CA HIS A 17 -6.29 6.55 1.07
C HIS A 17 -7.36 5.64 1.68
N ILE A 18 -8.64 6.00 1.53
CA ILE A 18 -9.77 5.19 1.99
C ILE A 18 -10.62 4.74 0.81
N ARG A 19 -10.90 3.44 0.76
CA ARG A 19 -11.86 2.87 -0.19
C ARG A 19 -13.27 3.32 0.22
N THR A 20 -13.97 4.01 -0.66
CA THR A 20 -15.33 4.53 -0.43
C THR A 20 -16.43 3.69 -1.07
N GLU A 21 -16.07 2.73 -1.91
CA GLU A 21 -17.00 1.81 -2.61
C GLU A 21 -16.68 0.34 -2.30
N GLU A 22 -17.59 -0.57 -2.60
CA GLU A 22 -17.33 -2.01 -2.55
C GLU A 22 -16.51 -2.49 -3.75
N ARG A 23 -15.75 -3.57 -3.56
CA ARG A 23 -15.04 -4.24 -4.66
C ARG A 23 -16.05 -4.87 -5.61
N SER A 24 -15.76 -4.79 -6.91
CA SER A 24 -16.54 -5.53 -7.90
C SER A 24 -16.36 -7.04 -7.72
N PRO A 25 -17.31 -7.88 -8.18
CA PRO A 25 -17.12 -9.34 -8.19
C PRO A 25 -15.84 -9.76 -8.92
N THR A 26 -15.44 -9.01 -9.95
CA THR A 26 -14.18 -9.23 -10.66
C THR A 26 -12.97 -8.96 -9.77
N ASP A 27 -12.98 -7.87 -9.00
CA ASP A 27 -11.89 -7.52 -8.09
C ASP A 27 -11.79 -8.48 -6.90
N GLU A 28 -12.91 -9.03 -6.43
CA GLU A 28 -12.93 -10.11 -5.42
C GLU A 28 -12.23 -11.37 -5.93
N ILE A 29 -12.45 -11.77 -7.18
CA ILE A 29 -11.72 -12.90 -7.78
C ILE A 29 -10.23 -12.57 -7.97
N ARG A 30 -9.90 -11.35 -8.40
CA ARG A 30 -8.50 -10.92 -8.52
C ARG A 30 -7.76 -10.94 -7.19
N LEU A 31 -8.42 -10.55 -6.10
CA LEU A 31 -7.85 -10.58 -4.76
C LEU A 31 -7.51 -12.01 -4.34
N LYS A 32 -8.41 -12.98 -4.57
CA LYS A 32 -8.14 -14.40 -4.29
C LYS A 32 -6.93 -14.92 -5.09
N ILE A 33 -6.86 -14.58 -6.37
CA ILE A 33 -5.69 -14.92 -7.21
C ILE A 33 -4.42 -14.28 -6.64
N ALA A 34 -4.48 -13.02 -6.20
CA ALA A 34 -3.32 -12.33 -5.62
C ALA A 34 -2.87 -12.98 -4.31
N GLU A 35 -3.80 -13.43 -3.46
CA GLU A 35 -3.49 -14.20 -2.24
C GLU A 35 -2.80 -15.52 -2.57
N GLU A 36 -3.31 -16.28 -3.54
CA GLU A 36 -2.70 -17.52 -4.01
C GLU A 36 -1.30 -17.27 -4.60
N LEU A 37 -1.12 -16.21 -5.39
CA LEU A 37 0.17 -15.85 -5.96
C LEU A 37 1.22 -15.46 -4.90
N ARG A 38 0.82 -14.80 -3.82
CA ARG A 38 1.73 -14.51 -2.69
C ARG A 38 2.23 -15.79 -2.04
N VAL A 39 1.37 -16.80 -1.88
CA VAL A 39 1.78 -18.12 -1.39
C VAL A 39 2.74 -18.78 -2.38
N VAL A 40 2.44 -18.74 -3.67
CA VAL A 40 3.33 -19.27 -4.72
C VAL A 40 4.71 -18.61 -4.69
N PHE A 41 4.80 -17.29 -4.47
CA PHE A 41 6.09 -16.60 -4.35
C PHE A 41 6.92 -17.14 -3.19
N ASP A 42 6.31 -17.32 -2.02
CA ASP A 42 6.99 -17.87 -0.85
C ASP A 42 7.44 -19.32 -1.06
N GLU A 43 6.57 -20.18 -1.61
CA GLU A 43 6.89 -21.59 -1.84
C GLU A 43 7.95 -21.77 -2.93
N LEU A 44 7.90 -20.99 -4.02
CA LEU A 44 8.88 -21.05 -5.10
C LEU A 44 10.31 -20.78 -4.61
N LEU A 45 10.46 -19.88 -3.62
CA LEU A 45 11.77 -19.54 -3.06
C LEU A 45 12.32 -20.60 -2.10
N ALA A 46 11.46 -21.46 -1.53
CA ALA A 46 11.84 -22.36 -0.45
C ALA A 46 11.77 -23.86 -0.80
N THR A 47 11.00 -24.23 -1.83
CA THR A 47 10.71 -25.62 -2.16
C THR A 47 11.95 -26.42 -2.55
N SER A 48 11.95 -27.70 -2.17
CA SER A 48 12.94 -28.69 -2.62
C SER A 48 12.41 -29.61 -3.72
N ALA A 49 11.32 -29.21 -4.40
CA ALA A 49 10.68 -30.00 -5.44
C ALA A 49 11.67 -30.38 -6.55
N PRO A 50 11.62 -31.63 -7.07
CA PRO A 50 12.46 -32.06 -8.18
C PRO A 50 12.08 -31.35 -9.49
N VAL A 51 12.97 -31.42 -10.48
CA VAL A 51 12.81 -30.72 -11.77
C VAL A 51 11.50 -31.08 -12.46
N GLU A 52 11.07 -32.33 -12.37
CA GLU A 52 9.83 -32.82 -12.97
C GLU A 52 8.59 -32.10 -12.40
N GLU A 53 8.54 -31.87 -11.08
CA GLU A 53 7.45 -31.15 -10.42
C GLU A 53 7.50 -29.64 -10.72
N LEU A 54 8.70 -29.07 -10.83
CA LEU A 54 8.88 -27.67 -11.24
C LEU A 54 8.42 -27.42 -12.68
N GLU A 55 8.67 -28.34 -13.60
CA GLU A 55 8.17 -28.25 -14.99
C GLU A 55 6.64 -28.37 -15.06
N GLN A 56 6.05 -29.25 -14.25
CA GLN A 56 4.58 -29.34 -14.13
C GLN A 56 3.99 -28.03 -13.59
N THR A 57 4.59 -27.47 -12.54
CA THR A 57 4.20 -26.18 -11.95
C THR A 57 4.29 -25.06 -12.99
N ARG A 58 5.40 -25.00 -13.73
CA ARG A 58 5.61 -24.05 -14.83
C ARG A 58 4.53 -24.17 -15.91
N ALA A 59 4.11 -25.39 -16.27
CA ALA A 59 3.05 -25.60 -17.24
C ALA A 59 1.71 -25.03 -16.76
N ILE A 60 1.36 -25.25 -15.49
CA ILE A 60 0.14 -24.70 -14.87
C ILE A 60 0.18 -23.17 -14.84
N VAL A 61 1.31 -22.57 -14.42
CA VAL A 61 1.49 -21.11 -14.43
C VAL A 61 1.33 -20.55 -15.85
N ASN A 62 1.90 -21.20 -16.87
CA ASN A 62 1.73 -20.78 -18.26
C ASN A 62 0.27 -20.86 -18.73
N GLN A 63 -0.47 -21.86 -18.28
CA GLN A 63 -1.91 -21.96 -18.58
C GLN A 63 -2.68 -20.81 -17.93
N ALA A 64 -2.40 -20.48 -16.67
CA ALA A 64 -3.00 -19.33 -15.99
C ALA A 64 -2.68 -18.00 -16.71
N VAL A 65 -1.41 -17.79 -17.11
CA VAL A 65 -0.99 -16.61 -17.90
C VAL A 65 -1.74 -16.54 -19.23
N SER A 66 -1.93 -17.67 -19.90
CA SER A 66 -2.67 -17.73 -21.16
C SER A 66 -4.13 -17.31 -20.97
N LEU A 67 -4.79 -17.77 -19.90
CA LEU A 67 -6.16 -17.38 -19.56
C LEU A 67 -6.28 -15.88 -19.32
N LEU A 68 -5.34 -15.27 -18.58
CA LEU A 68 -5.34 -13.83 -18.30
C LEU A 68 -5.16 -12.99 -19.58
N LYS A 69 -4.44 -13.52 -20.58
CA LYS A 69 -4.18 -12.85 -21.86
C LYS A 69 -5.26 -13.04 -22.93
N LEU A 70 -6.30 -13.84 -22.68
CA LEU A 70 -7.33 -14.17 -23.68
C LEU A 70 -8.13 -12.97 -24.19
N ARG A 71 -8.20 -11.89 -23.41
CA ARG A 71 -8.95 -10.67 -23.75
C ARG A 71 -7.99 -9.48 -23.81
N PRO A 72 -8.31 -8.44 -24.61
CA PRO A 72 -7.56 -7.19 -24.57
C PRO A 72 -7.46 -6.66 -23.15
N HIS A 73 -6.27 -6.25 -22.76
CA HIS A 73 -6.07 -5.52 -21.51
C HIS A 73 -6.47 -4.06 -21.77
N SER A 74 -7.15 -3.43 -20.83
CA SER A 74 -7.49 -1.99 -20.91
C SER A 74 -6.28 -1.05 -20.80
N HIS A 75 -5.07 -1.61 -20.67
CA HIS A 75 -3.86 -0.91 -20.23
C HIS A 75 -3.00 -0.57 -21.46
N ASP A 76 -3.48 0.31 -22.33
CA ASP A 76 -2.58 0.98 -23.27
C ASP A 76 -1.77 1.99 -22.45
N TYR A 77 -0.48 1.71 -22.24
CA TYR A 77 0.44 2.54 -21.45
C TYR A 77 0.86 3.81 -22.21
N GLU A 78 -0.11 4.54 -22.77
CA GLU A 78 0.10 5.84 -23.41
C GLU A 78 -0.29 6.97 -22.42
N GLY A 79 0.57 7.25 -21.44
CA GLY A 79 0.35 8.35 -20.48
C GLY A 79 0.99 8.17 -19.10
N PRO A 80 0.81 9.13 -18.16
CA PRO A 80 1.29 9.00 -16.79
C PRO A 80 0.64 7.79 -16.09
N ALA A 81 1.43 7.08 -15.27
CA ALA A 81 1.14 5.74 -14.76
C ALA A 81 -0.32 5.53 -14.30
N GLU A 82 -0.96 4.50 -14.86
CA GLU A 82 -2.38 4.17 -14.76
C GLU A 82 -2.90 4.06 -13.32
N GLY A 83 -2.06 3.67 -12.36
CA GLY A 83 -2.43 3.71 -10.94
C GLY A 83 -2.91 5.09 -10.51
N SER A 84 -2.18 6.16 -10.88
CA SER A 84 -2.54 7.54 -10.52
C SER A 84 -3.82 8.04 -11.21
N LEU A 85 -4.27 7.37 -12.28
CA LEU A 85 -5.44 7.73 -13.09
C LEU A 85 -6.66 6.84 -12.86
N ALA A 86 -6.48 5.68 -12.24
CA ALA A 86 -7.57 4.78 -11.87
C ALA A 86 -8.59 5.51 -10.96
N PRO A 87 -9.88 5.13 -10.98
CA PRO A 87 -10.83 5.55 -9.95
C PRO A 87 -10.21 5.37 -8.56
N MET A 88 -10.49 6.27 -7.62
CA MET A 88 -9.74 6.38 -6.34
C MET A 88 -9.72 5.05 -5.58
N ASN A 89 -10.84 4.33 -5.65
CA ASN A 89 -11.03 3.02 -5.04
C ASN A 89 -10.23 1.90 -5.73
N SER A 90 -9.99 2.03 -7.03
CA SER A 90 -9.23 1.09 -7.86
C SER A 90 -7.71 1.24 -7.71
N PHE A 91 -7.24 2.47 -7.43
CA PHE A 91 -5.81 2.76 -7.22
C PHE A 91 -5.26 2.05 -5.98
N LEU A 92 -5.94 2.17 -4.83
CA LEU A 92 -5.46 1.61 -3.57
C LEU A 92 -5.31 0.09 -3.68
N ASP A 93 -6.30 -0.60 -4.25
CA ASP A 93 -6.27 -2.05 -4.41
C ASP A 93 -5.16 -2.52 -5.38
N ARG A 94 -4.61 -1.65 -6.23
CA ARG A 94 -3.56 -1.95 -7.21
C ARG A 94 -2.17 -1.45 -6.81
N SER A 95 -2.05 -0.68 -5.73
CA SER A 95 -0.75 -0.20 -5.21
C SER A 95 0.22 -1.38 -5.03
N PRO A 96 1.49 -1.25 -5.43
CA PRO A 96 2.51 -2.28 -5.21
C PRO A 96 2.88 -2.45 -3.73
N ILE A 97 2.46 -1.53 -2.85
CA ILE A 97 2.81 -1.56 -1.43
C ILE A 97 1.62 -2.00 -0.57
N ILE A 98 0.43 -1.41 -0.77
CA ILE A 98 -0.74 -1.71 0.07
C ILE A 98 -1.91 -2.36 -0.67
N GLY A 99 -1.78 -2.56 -1.99
CA GLY A 99 -2.89 -2.98 -2.83
C GLY A 99 -3.19 -4.47 -2.75
N ALA A 100 -4.37 -4.82 -2.22
CA ALA A 100 -4.76 -6.21 -2.01
C ALA A 100 -4.79 -7.06 -3.29
N ILE A 101 -5.03 -6.46 -4.46
CA ILE A 101 -5.03 -7.14 -5.76
C ILE A 101 -3.63 -7.27 -6.35
N ASN A 102 -2.66 -6.46 -5.90
CA ASN A 102 -1.29 -6.56 -6.38
C ASN A 102 -0.53 -7.65 -5.61
N PRO A 103 -0.12 -8.77 -6.25
CA PRO A 103 0.59 -9.84 -5.55
C PRO A 103 1.98 -9.44 -5.07
N LEU A 104 2.54 -8.31 -5.53
CA LEU A 104 3.80 -7.74 -5.01
C LEU A 104 3.62 -7.02 -3.66
N SER A 105 2.40 -6.71 -3.26
CA SER A 105 2.13 -6.04 -1.99
C SER A 105 2.08 -7.05 -0.84
N VAL A 106 2.61 -6.67 0.32
CA VAL A 106 2.11 -7.17 1.61
C VAL A 106 0.95 -6.28 2.00
N PRO A 107 -0.30 -6.77 2.00
CA PRO A 107 -1.42 -5.97 2.47
C PRO A 107 -1.15 -5.51 3.91
N MET A 108 -1.04 -4.20 4.09
CA MET A 108 -0.88 -3.59 5.40
C MET A 108 -2.23 -3.04 5.83
N ARG A 109 -2.71 -3.52 6.98
CA ARG A 109 -3.91 -2.95 7.60
C ARG A 109 -3.52 -1.63 8.26
N MET A 110 -4.21 -0.55 7.93
CA MET A 110 -3.99 0.75 8.54
C MET A 110 -5.20 1.18 9.37
N ASP A 111 -4.94 1.70 10.57
CA ASP A 111 -5.92 2.33 11.44
C ASP A 111 -5.52 3.78 11.72
N ILE A 112 -6.47 4.56 12.26
CA ILE A 112 -6.19 5.83 12.92
C ILE A 112 -6.48 5.72 14.40
N GLU A 113 -5.50 6.11 15.20
CA GLU A 113 -5.65 6.40 16.62
C GLU A 113 -5.88 7.91 16.77
N GLY A 114 -7.12 8.31 17.09
CA GLY A 114 -7.52 9.70 17.27
C GLY A 114 -8.86 10.03 16.59
N ASP A 115 -9.13 11.32 16.41
CA ASP A 115 -10.34 11.84 15.77
C ASP A 115 -10.22 11.99 14.24
N GLY A 116 -9.09 11.57 13.67
CA GLY A 116 -8.73 11.76 12.25
C GLY A 116 -8.29 13.18 11.89
N GLY A 117 -8.09 14.05 12.89
CA GLY A 117 -7.43 15.34 12.74
C GLY A 117 -5.91 15.25 12.75
N ILE A 118 -5.25 16.40 12.68
CA ILE A 118 -3.79 16.54 12.58
C ILE A 118 -3.00 15.90 13.73
N GLU A 119 -3.60 15.83 14.93
CA GLU A 119 -2.99 15.22 16.12
C GLU A 119 -3.14 13.69 16.17
N SER A 120 -3.88 13.11 15.22
CA SER A 120 -4.08 11.67 15.15
C SER A 120 -2.83 10.94 14.65
N THR A 121 -2.71 9.67 15.02
CA THR A 121 -1.62 8.78 14.59
C THR A 121 -2.16 7.71 13.65
N VAL A 122 -1.49 7.51 12.52
CA VAL A 122 -1.71 6.38 11.63
C VAL A 122 -0.95 5.18 12.16
N VAL A 123 -1.60 4.02 12.25
CA VAL A 123 -0.99 2.77 12.70
C VAL A 123 -1.11 1.72 11.61
N GLY A 124 0.02 1.25 11.10
CA GLY A 124 0.10 0.21 10.07
C GLY A 124 0.54 -1.13 10.66
N TYR A 125 -0.19 -2.20 10.37
CA TYR A 125 0.12 -3.56 10.79
C TYR A 125 0.52 -4.39 9.59
N ALA A 126 1.74 -4.94 9.63
CA ALA A 126 2.29 -5.75 8.56
C ALA A 126 2.90 -7.05 9.09
N LEU A 127 2.88 -8.09 8.25
CA LEU A 127 3.59 -9.35 8.45
C LEU A 127 4.26 -9.69 7.13
N PHE A 128 5.58 -9.52 7.07
CA PHE A 128 6.35 -9.71 5.84
C PHE A 128 6.67 -11.18 5.61
N PRO A 129 6.23 -11.80 4.50
CA PRO A 129 6.55 -13.19 4.17
C PRO A 129 7.99 -13.33 3.63
N ALA A 130 8.44 -14.57 3.37
CA ALA A 130 9.83 -14.84 3.02
C ALA A 130 10.29 -14.10 1.76
N ALA A 131 9.40 -13.89 0.79
CA ALA A 131 9.68 -13.17 -0.44
C ALA A 131 10.19 -11.73 -0.26
N TYR A 132 10.10 -11.16 0.94
CA TYR A 132 10.55 -9.80 1.28
C TYR A 132 11.90 -9.78 2.01
N GLU A 133 12.60 -10.90 2.05
CA GLU A 133 13.91 -11.03 2.66
C GLU A 133 14.95 -10.12 2.01
N GLY A 134 15.79 -9.50 2.85
CA GLY A 134 17.03 -8.87 2.41
C GLY A 134 18.21 -9.55 3.08
N PRO A 135 18.61 -9.11 4.29
CA PRO A 135 19.52 -9.89 5.11
C PRO A 135 18.85 -11.19 5.61
N PRO A 136 19.63 -12.24 5.95
CA PRO A 136 19.09 -13.50 6.46
C PRO A 136 18.09 -13.30 7.62
N GLY A 137 16.87 -13.79 7.45
CA GLY A 137 15.77 -13.72 8.41
C GLY A 137 15.13 -12.33 8.58
N CYS A 138 15.54 -11.33 7.79
CA CYS A 138 15.17 -9.93 7.99
C CYS A 138 14.49 -9.32 6.76
N VAL A 139 13.53 -8.43 6.99
CA VAL A 139 12.87 -7.66 5.93
C VAL A 139 13.91 -6.78 5.22
N HIS A 140 13.89 -6.78 3.89
CA HIS A 140 14.75 -5.91 3.10
C HIS A 140 14.46 -4.42 3.40
N GLY A 141 15.49 -3.64 3.68
CA GLY A 141 15.35 -2.22 4.04
C GLY A 141 14.59 -1.40 2.99
N GLY A 142 14.79 -1.70 1.70
CA GLY A 142 14.03 -1.08 0.60
C GLY A 142 12.51 -1.22 0.73
N PHE A 143 12.00 -2.37 1.20
CA PHE A 143 10.57 -2.52 1.47
C PHE A 143 10.17 -1.73 2.71
N ILE A 144 10.95 -1.76 3.80
CA ILE A 144 10.67 -0.93 4.98
C ILE A 144 10.52 0.55 4.60
N ALA A 145 11.42 1.07 3.76
CA ALA A 145 11.35 2.45 3.28
C ALA A 145 10.07 2.71 2.44
N ALA A 146 9.72 1.81 1.53
CA ALA A 146 8.50 1.94 0.73
C ALA A 146 7.23 1.91 1.60
N TYR A 147 7.19 1.08 2.65
CA TYR A 147 6.06 1.04 3.59
C TYR A 147 6.02 2.28 4.49
N PHE A 148 7.16 2.86 4.85
CA PHE A 148 7.18 4.17 5.50
C PHE A 148 6.60 5.26 4.59
N ASP A 149 6.90 5.25 3.28
CA ASP A 149 6.32 6.23 2.35
C ASP A 149 4.79 6.19 2.36
N GLU A 150 4.18 5.00 2.33
CA GLU A 150 2.73 4.84 2.41
C GLU A 150 2.15 5.26 3.77
N VAL A 151 2.75 4.84 4.89
CA VAL A 151 2.26 5.22 6.23
C VAL A 151 2.36 6.73 6.46
N LEU A 152 3.46 7.33 6.03
CA LEU A 152 3.69 8.77 6.16
C LEU A 152 2.84 9.57 5.14
N GLY A 153 2.57 8.99 3.97
CA GLY A 153 1.62 9.51 2.98
C GLY A 153 0.18 9.52 3.51
N MET A 154 -0.22 8.49 4.25
CA MET A 154 -1.47 8.51 5.00
C MET A 154 -1.44 9.57 6.11
N ALA A 155 -0.37 9.62 6.90
CA ALA A 155 -0.27 10.55 8.04
C ALA A 155 -0.33 12.02 7.60
N GLN A 156 0.38 12.39 6.53
CA GLN A 156 0.32 13.77 6.00
C GLN A 156 -1.07 14.14 5.48
N SER A 157 -1.89 13.16 5.05
CA SER A 157 -3.24 13.45 4.57
C SER A 157 -4.16 13.98 5.67
N LEU A 158 -3.83 13.72 6.95
CA LEU A 158 -4.50 14.27 8.13
C LEU A 158 -4.28 15.78 8.31
N SER A 159 -3.36 16.37 7.55
CA SER A 159 -3.23 17.83 7.44
C SER A 159 -4.41 18.52 6.74
N GLY A 160 -5.27 17.75 6.06
CA GLY A 160 -6.35 18.25 5.21
C GLY A 160 -5.89 18.80 3.84
N ASN A 161 -4.59 18.85 3.58
CA ASN A 161 -4.02 19.34 2.32
C ASN A 161 -2.97 18.37 1.77
N PRO A 162 -3.37 17.21 1.24
CA PRO A 162 -2.43 16.17 0.84
C PRO A 162 -1.42 16.66 -0.22
N GLY A 163 -0.20 16.16 -0.13
CA GLY A 163 0.92 16.52 -0.99
C GLY A 163 1.70 15.33 -1.53
N MET A 164 2.69 15.65 -2.35
CA MET A 164 3.63 14.67 -2.90
C MET A 164 4.85 14.52 -1.98
N THR A 165 5.39 13.31 -1.87
CA THR A 165 6.66 13.06 -1.18
C THR A 165 7.78 13.86 -1.85
N VAL A 166 8.52 14.66 -1.09
CA VAL A 166 9.69 15.42 -1.54
C VAL A 166 10.98 14.87 -0.95
N ASN A 167 10.92 14.39 0.30
CA ASN A 167 12.02 13.70 0.94
C ASN A 167 11.49 12.61 1.86
N LEU A 168 12.20 11.49 1.89
CA LEU A 168 12.03 10.43 2.87
C LEU A 168 13.42 10.01 3.36
N THR A 169 13.63 10.09 4.66
CA THR A 169 14.84 9.63 5.35
C THR A 169 14.44 8.52 6.31
N VAL A 170 15.15 7.39 6.26
CA VAL A 170 14.90 6.22 7.11
C VAL A 170 16.18 5.84 7.83
N ASP A 171 16.12 5.81 9.16
CA ASP A 171 17.19 5.33 10.03
C ASP A 171 16.86 3.91 10.52
N TYR A 172 17.69 2.93 10.17
CA TYR A 172 17.54 1.55 10.62
C TYR A 172 18.25 1.37 11.97
N ARG A 173 17.50 0.96 13.00
CA ARG A 173 17.95 0.88 14.40
C ARG A 173 18.20 -0.56 14.84
N ALA A 174 17.38 -1.51 14.39
CA ALA A 174 17.53 -2.94 14.66
C ALA A 174 16.97 -3.79 13.51
N PRO A 175 17.37 -5.07 13.38
CA PRO A 175 16.82 -5.97 12.37
C PRO A 175 15.29 -6.09 12.50
N THR A 176 14.58 -6.00 11.37
CA THR A 176 13.13 -6.23 11.31
C THR A 176 12.89 -7.69 10.93
N PRO A 177 12.31 -8.54 11.79
CA PRO A 177 12.16 -9.95 11.52
C PRO A 177 11.12 -10.24 10.42
N LEU A 178 11.39 -11.24 9.58
CA LEU A 178 10.39 -11.83 8.68
C LEU A 178 9.39 -12.70 9.44
N LYS A 179 8.20 -12.90 8.85
CA LYS A 179 7.13 -13.80 9.32
C LYS A 179 6.63 -13.50 10.75
N GLN A 180 6.91 -12.30 11.26
CA GLN A 180 6.48 -11.85 12.57
C GLN A 180 5.74 -10.51 12.44
N PRO A 181 4.74 -10.24 13.30
CA PRO A 181 4.03 -8.98 13.28
C PRO A 181 4.96 -7.80 13.58
N VAL A 182 4.81 -6.75 12.78
CA VAL A 182 5.47 -5.45 12.98
C VAL A 182 4.47 -4.32 12.86
N ILE A 183 4.73 -3.22 13.57
CA ILE A 183 3.81 -2.09 13.65
C ILE A 183 4.54 -0.82 13.24
N PHE A 184 4.03 -0.19 12.19
CA PHE A 184 4.38 1.16 11.80
C PHE A 184 3.49 2.17 12.51
N ARG A 185 4.04 3.33 12.88
CA ARG A 185 3.29 4.49 13.34
C ARG A 185 3.73 5.71 12.57
N GLY A 186 2.80 6.58 12.17
CA GLY A 186 3.08 7.82 11.47
C GLY A 186 2.21 8.97 11.98
N ARG A 187 2.77 10.17 12.10
CA ARG A 187 2.05 11.37 12.54
C ARG A 187 2.56 12.62 11.86
N VAL A 188 1.73 13.65 11.83
CA VAL A 188 2.16 15.01 11.46
C VAL A 188 3.00 15.58 12.59
N VAL A 189 4.12 16.23 12.22
CA VAL A 189 5.03 16.90 13.16
C VAL A 189 4.84 18.40 13.08
N SER A 190 4.75 18.96 11.87
CA SER A 190 4.55 20.39 11.65
C SER A 190 4.04 20.68 10.24
N ILE A 191 3.40 21.84 10.10
CA ILE A 191 2.98 22.39 8.80
C ILE A 191 3.55 23.81 8.70
N ASP A 192 4.29 24.06 7.62
CA ASP A 192 4.82 25.38 7.26
C ASP A 192 4.38 25.73 5.83
N GLY A 193 3.29 26.48 5.72
CA GLY A 193 2.63 26.77 4.46
C GLY A 193 2.22 25.49 3.74
N ARG A 194 2.90 25.15 2.64
CA ARG A 194 2.65 23.92 1.86
C ARG A 194 3.53 22.75 2.25
N LYS A 195 4.51 22.94 3.14
CA LYS A 195 5.40 21.88 3.60
C LYS A 195 4.79 21.17 4.80
N ILE A 196 4.65 19.86 4.71
CA ILE A 196 4.11 19.01 5.77
C ILE A 196 5.22 18.06 6.20
N SER A 197 5.72 18.25 7.42
CA SER A 197 6.72 17.36 8.01
C SER A 197 6.00 16.26 8.79
N VAL A 198 6.39 15.02 8.54
CA VAL A 198 5.84 13.83 9.20
C VAL A 198 6.97 12.98 9.75
N ALA A 199 6.67 12.23 10.80
CA ALA A 199 7.61 11.28 11.39
C ALA A 199 6.91 9.96 11.69
N GLY A 200 7.69 8.89 11.67
CA GLY A 200 7.18 7.56 11.97
C GLY A 200 8.21 6.61 12.54
N THR A 201 7.71 5.52 13.11
CA THR A 201 8.50 4.46 13.73
C THR A 201 7.99 3.10 13.26
N LEU A 202 8.89 2.11 13.25
CA LEU A 202 8.61 0.71 12.98
C LEU A 202 9.08 -0.11 14.18
N HIS A 203 8.19 -0.88 14.77
CA HIS A 203 8.48 -1.72 15.92
C HIS A 203 8.17 -3.19 15.68
N HIS A 204 8.98 -4.04 16.31
CA HIS A 204 8.65 -5.44 16.58
C HIS A 204 8.57 -5.63 18.11
N GLY A 205 7.35 -5.80 18.63
CA GLY A 205 7.10 -5.72 20.07
C GLY A 205 7.54 -4.36 20.61
N GLU A 206 8.42 -4.36 21.62
CA GLU A 206 9.00 -3.13 22.19
C GLU A 206 10.24 -2.63 21.43
N THR A 207 10.81 -3.44 20.54
CA THR A 207 12.04 -3.11 19.82
C THR A 207 11.76 -2.10 18.71
N LEU A 208 12.44 -0.95 18.74
CA LEU A 208 12.47 0.00 17.63
C LEU A 208 13.38 -0.55 16.52
N CYS A 209 12.79 -0.97 15.40
CA CYS A 209 13.54 -1.52 14.27
C CYS A 209 14.00 -0.43 13.31
N ALA A 210 13.16 0.57 13.05
CA ALA A 210 13.51 1.70 12.19
C ALA A 210 12.65 2.92 12.53
N GLU A 211 13.12 4.10 12.15
CA GLU A 211 12.33 5.34 12.21
C GLU A 211 12.52 6.15 10.93
N ALA A 212 11.54 6.99 10.61
CA ALA A 212 11.53 7.74 9.39
C ALA A 212 11.08 9.19 9.59
N LYS A 213 11.62 10.08 8.77
CA LYS A 213 11.20 11.47 8.62
C LYS A 213 10.82 11.70 7.17
N GLY A 214 9.63 12.23 6.94
CA GLY A 214 9.12 12.57 5.62
C GLY A 214 8.87 14.07 5.50
N LEU A 215 9.10 14.61 4.32
CA LEU A 215 8.67 15.93 3.91
C LEU A 215 7.77 15.80 2.69
N PHE A 216 6.54 16.26 2.84
CA PHE A 216 5.55 16.33 1.78
C PHE A 216 5.30 17.79 1.41
N VAL A 217 4.96 18.03 0.14
CA VAL A 217 4.56 19.37 -0.31
C VAL A 217 3.18 19.30 -0.94
N SER A 218 2.23 20.01 -0.35
CA SER A 218 0.86 20.09 -0.85
C SER A 218 0.85 20.67 -2.27
N MET A 219 0.03 20.04 -3.12
CA MET A 219 -0.12 20.45 -4.51
C MET A 219 -0.70 21.86 -4.58
N ARG A 220 -0.27 22.65 -5.58
CA ARG A 220 -0.93 23.92 -5.86
C ARG A 220 -2.33 23.65 -6.42
N PRO A 221 -3.34 24.46 -6.11
CA PRO A 221 -4.70 24.26 -6.61
C PRO A 221 -4.78 24.07 -8.13
N GLU A 222 -3.95 24.80 -8.89
CA GLU A 222 -3.96 24.74 -10.36
C GLU A 222 -3.42 23.39 -10.89
N VAL A 223 -2.44 22.82 -10.19
CA VAL A 223 -1.88 21.49 -10.53
C VAL A 223 -2.89 20.40 -10.18
N PHE A 224 -3.57 20.54 -9.04
CA PHE A 224 -4.62 19.62 -8.62
C PHE A 224 -5.78 19.61 -9.62
N SER A 225 -6.30 20.78 -10.00
CA SER A 225 -7.38 20.90 -11.00
C SER A 225 -7.00 20.24 -12.32
N ARG A 226 -5.77 20.45 -12.81
CA ARG A 226 -5.31 19.82 -14.05
C ARG A 226 -5.23 18.29 -13.97
N LEU A 227 -4.82 17.73 -12.83
CA LEU A 227 -4.81 16.28 -12.61
C LEU A 227 -6.23 15.71 -12.58
N VAL A 228 -7.18 16.43 -11.96
CA VAL A 228 -8.60 16.07 -11.95
C VAL A 228 -9.18 16.11 -13.37
N GLU A 229 -8.87 17.12 -14.17
CA GLU A 229 -9.32 17.24 -15.56
C GLU A 229 -8.80 16.09 -16.44
N ILE A 230 -7.50 15.77 -16.37
CA ILE A 230 -6.90 14.64 -17.09
C ILE A 230 -7.63 13.35 -16.72
N ARG A 231 -7.86 13.13 -15.42
CA ARG A 231 -8.56 11.94 -14.93
C ARG A 231 -10.01 11.84 -15.42
N GLN A 232 -10.77 12.93 -15.38
CA GLN A 232 -12.15 12.95 -15.88
C GLN A 232 -12.21 12.65 -17.39
N ALA A 233 -11.26 13.18 -18.17
CA ALA A 233 -11.17 12.90 -19.61
C ALA A 233 -10.87 11.43 -19.92
N HIS A 234 -10.13 10.73 -19.06
CA HIS A 234 -9.87 9.29 -19.19
C HIS A 234 -11.06 8.42 -18.74
N GLN A 235 -11.89 8.89 -17.81
CA GLN A 235 -13.09 8.15 -17.34
C GLN A 235 -14.30 8.30 -18.27
N ALA A 236 -14.32 9.30 -19.15
CA ALA A 236 -15.39 9.57 -20.10
C ALA A 236 -15.23 8.87 -21.46
N LYS A 237 -14.15 8.11 -21.66
CA LYS A 237 -13.88 7.26 -22.82
C LYS A 237 -14.15 5.80 -22.48
#